data_AF-A0A1S2P0U9-F1
#
_entry.id   AF-A0A1S2P0U9-F1
#
_cell.length_a   1.000
_cell.length_b   1.000
_cell.length_c   1.000
_cell.angle_alpha   90.00
_cell.angle_beta   90.00
_cell.angle_gamma   90.00
#
_symmetry.space_group_name_H-M   'P 1'
#
loop_
_entity.id
_entity.type
_entity.pdbx_description
1 polymer ?
#
loop_
_entity_poly.entity_id
_entity_poly.type
_entity_poly.pdbx_seq_one_letter_code
_entity_poly.pdbx_strand_id
1 'polypeptide(L)'
;MLVIKGASEVVLPCCPDTDPAAVDATHALAVEGLRLFAVAQRRLAAEEAAAGLDKPLELLELIGFAALADTPPAPAPPRWSPGSVRQTHGR
;
A
#
# COMPACT_ATOMS: atom_id res chain seq x y z
N MET A 1 -11.05 -8.15 -18.40
CA MET A 1 -10.09 -8.52 -17.35
C MET A 1 -10.49 -7.77 -16.08
N LEU A 2 -10.53 -8.44 -14.93
CA LEU A 2 -10.77 -7.82 -13.64
C LEU A 2 -9.43 -7.70 -12.91
N VAL A 3 -9.10 -6.50 -12.46
CA VAL A 3 -7.90 -6.23 -11.65
C VAL A 3 -8.35 -5.56 -10.37
N ILE A 4 -7.88 -6.07 -9.24
CA ILE A 4 -8.27 -5.61 -7.91
C ILE A 4 -7.02 -5.18 -7.18
N LYS A 5 -7.15 -4.07 -6.46
CA LYS A 5 -6.20 -3.61 -5.45
C LYS A 5 -6.91 -3.58 -4.12
N GLY A 6 -6.29 -4.11 -3.08
CA GLY A 6 -6.84 -4.07 -1.72
C GLY A 6 -5.78 -4.25 -0.66
N ALA A 7 -6.21 -4.23 0.60
CA ALA A 7 -5.37 -4.64 1.70
C ALA A 7 -4.98 -6.12 1.54
N SER A 8 -3.77 -6.48 1.95
CA SER A 8 -3.23 -7.84 1.77
C SER A 8 -4.10 -8.90 2.45
N GLU A 9 -4.58 -8.62 3.66
CA GLU A 9 -5.45 -9.49 4.45
C GLU A 9 -6.84 -9.68 3.85
N VAL A 10 -7.25 -8.82 2.92
CA VAL A 10 -8.53 -8.92 2.19
C VAL A 10 -8.33 -9.66 0.86
N VAL A 11 -7.25 -9.40 0.14
CA VAL A 11 -7.02 -9.95 -1.21
C VAL A 11 -6.40 -11.35 -1.18
N LEU A 12 -5.45 -11.62 -0.28
CA LEU A 12 -4.74 -12.90 -0.22
C LEU A 12 -5.70 -14.09 0.01
N PRO A 13 -6.73 -14.00 0.89
CA PRO A 13 -7.71 -15.08 1.04
C PRO A 13 -8.49 -15.41 -0.24
N CYS A 14 -8.59 -14.48 -1.19
CA CYS A 14 -9.25 -14.68 -2.48
C CYS A 14 -8.35 -15.33 -3.54
N CYS A 15 -7.07 -15.55 -3.22
CA CYS A 15 -6.04 -16.03 -4.14
C CYS A 15 -5.60 -17.47 -3.77
N PRO A 16 -6.29 -18.52 -4.24
CA PRO A 16 -6.11 -19.89 -3.74
C PRO A 16 -4.73 -20.50 -4.01
N ASP A 17 -4.07 -20.08 -5.10
CA ASP A 17 -2.78 -20.61 -5.54
C ASP A 17 -1.59 -19.76 -5.05
N THR A 18 -1.81 -18.92 -4.04
CA THR A 18 -0.76 -18.04 -3.51
C THR A 18 0.30 -18.83 -2.76
N ASP A 19 1.57 -18.59 -3.10
CA ASP A 19 2.71 -19.11 -2.36
C ASP A 19 2.68 -18.58 -0.90
N PRO A 20 2.78 -19.45 0.12
CA PRO A 20 2.88 -19.03 1.53
C PRO A 20 3.94 -17.95 1.78
N ALA A 21 5.04 -17.95 1.02
CA ALA A 21 6.08 -16.93 1.11
C ALA A 21 5.56 -15.51 0.81
N ALA A 22 4.47 -15.38 0.04
CA ALA A 22 3.83 -14.09 -0.21
C ALA A 22 3.16 -13.54 1.07
N VAL A 23 2.58 -14.40 1.90
CA VAL A 23 2.02 -14.00 3.20
C VAL A 23 3.15 -13.54 4.12
N ASP A 24 4.23 -14.29 4.21
CA ASP A 24 5.41 -13.92 5.01
C ASP A 24 6.01 -12.58 4.54
N ALA A 25 6.10 -12.36 3.23
CA ALA A 25 6.54 -11.09 2.65
C ALA A 25 5.64 -9.92 3.07
N THR A 26 4.31 -10.10 3.08
CA THR A 26 3.41 -9.03 3.54
C THR A 26 3.62 -8.69 5.01
N HIS A 27 3.82 -9.69 5.87
CA HIS A 27 4.12 -9.48 7.27
C HIS A 27 5.46 -8.75 7.46
N ALA A 28 6.51 -9.17 6.75
CA ALA A 28 7.83 -8.54 6.82
C ALA A 28 7.77 -7.05 6.42
N LEU A 29 7.13 -6.74 5.30
CA LEU A 29 7.01 -5.36 4.82
C LEU A 29 6.12 -4.49 5.73
N ALA A 30 5.07 -5.07 6.32
CA ALA A 30 4.23 -4.37 7.29
C ALA A 30 5.00 -4.02 8.57
N VAL A 31 5.90 -4.92 9.03
CA VAL A 31 6.79 -4.65 10.18
C VAL A 31 7.76 -3.51 9.91
N GLU A 32 8.16 -3.31 8.65
CA GLU A 32 8.97 -2.15 8.24
C GLU A 32 8.17 -0.82 8.22
N GLY A 33 6.89 -0.85 8.58
CA GLY A 33 6.03 0.34 8.60
C GLY A 33 5.58 0.79 7.20
N LEU A 34 5.70 -0.07 6.19
CA LEU A 34 5.25 0.21 4.84
C LEU A 34 3.74 -0.01 4.73
N ARG A 35 3.06 0.92 4.04
CA ARG A 35 1.65 0.76 3.69
C ARG A 35 1.52 -0.13 2.46
N LEU A 36 1.04 -1.35 2.67
CA LEU A 36 0.95 -2.38 1.64
C LEU A 36 -0.41 -2.45 0.96
N PHE A 37 -0.38 -2.77 -0.33
CA PHE A 37 -1.54 -3.18 -1.10
C PHE A 37 -1.20 -4.42 -1.92
N ALA A 38 -2.07 -5.43 -1.87
CA ALA A 38 -2.01 -6.56 -2.78
C ALA A 38 -2.76 -6.25 -4.08
N VAL A 39 -2.19 -6.70 -5.19
CA VAL A 39 -2.78 -6.58 -6.53
C VAL A 39 -2.97 -7.97 -7.08
N ALA A 40 -4.20 -8.26 -7.50
CA ALA A 40 -4.57 -9.54 -8.06
C ALA A 40 -5.47 -9.35 -9.28
N GLN A 41 -5.53 -10.37 -10.13
CA GLN A 41 -6.35 -10.32 -11.33
C GLN A 41 -7.20 -11.58 -11.48
N ARG A 42 -8.23 -11.49 -12.30
CA ARG A 42 -8.98 -12.63 -12.80
C ARG A 42 -9.44 -12.37 -14.22
N ARG A 43 -9.33 -13.38 -15.07
CA ARG A 43 -9.92 -13.32 -16.41
C ARG A 43 -11.45 -13.39 -16.27
N LEU A 44 -12.14 -12.42 -16.86
CA LEU A 44 -13.61 -12.45 -16.99
C LEU A 44 -13.96 -12.80 -18.43
N ALA A 45 -14.93 -13.69 -18.62
CA ALA A 45 -15.59 -13.86 -19.90
C ALA A 45 -16.38 -12.59 -20.25
N ALA A 46 -16.57 -12.32 -21.55
CA ALA A 46 -17.28 -11.11 -22.01
C ALA A 46 -18.70 -11.01 -21.43
N GLU A 47 -19.35 -12.16 -21.28
CA GLU A 47 -20.74 -12.29 -20.82
C GLU A 47 -20.88 -12.02 -19.31
N GLU A 48 -19.78 -12.15 -18.57
CA GLU A 48 -19.74 -11.94 -17.12
C GLU A 48 -19.21 -10.55 -16.75
N ALA A 49 -18.79 -9.74 -17.71
CA ALA A 49 -18.11 -8.47 -17.43
C ALA A 49 -18.96 -7.49 -16.60
N ALA A 50 -20.28 -7.46 -16.82
CA ALA A 50 -21.20 -6.58 -16.10
C ALA A 50 -21.54 -7.11 -14.69
N ALA A 51 -21.92 -8.40 -14.59
CA ALA A 51 -22.34 -9.00 -13.32
C ALA A 51 -21.16 -9.43 -12.42
N GLY A 52 -19.94 -9.52 -12.99
CA GLY A 52 -18.77 -10.01 -12.28
C GLY A 52 -18.29 -9.11 -11.14
N LEU A 53 -18.73 -7.85 -11.09
CA LEU A 53 -18.44 -6.91 -10.01
C LEU A 53 -19.35 -7.10 -8.79
N ASP A 54 -20.55 -7.65 -8.98
CA ASP A 54 -21.52 -7.91 -7.92
C ASP A 54 -21.29 -9.27 -7.24
N LYS A 55 -20.47 -10.14 -7.85
CA LYS A 55 -20.08 -11.43 -7.30
C LYS A 55 -19.00 -11.25 -6.22
N PRO A 56 -18.95 -12.11 -5.19
CA PRO A 56 -17.84 -12.16 -4.26
C PRO A 56 -16.48 -12.29 -4.95
N LEU A 57 -15.45 -11.74 -4.33
CA LEU A 57 -14.08 -11.84 -4.81
C LEU A 57 -13.53 -13.23 -4.50
N GLU A 58 -13.20 -13.98 -5.55
CA GLU A 58 -12.72 -15.35 -5.45
C GLU A 58 -11.92 -15.74 -6.70
N LEU A 59 -11.08 -16.77 -6.57
CA LEU A 59 -10.30 -17.34 -7.67
C LEU A 59 -9.44 -16.27 -8.38
N LEU A 60 -8.81 -15.41 -7.57
CA LEU A 60 -7.89 -14.39 -8.07
C LEU A 60 -6.48 -14.98 -8.19
N GLU A 61 -5.74 -14.48 -9.17
CA GLU A 61 -4.31 -14.72 -9.33
C GLU A 61 -3.55 -13.53 -8.72
N LEU A 62 -2.72 -13.78 -7.71
CA LEU A 62 -1.88 -12.74 -7.12
C LEU A 62 -0.81 -12.30 -8.14
N ILE A 63 -0.77 -11.01 -8.44
CA ILE A 63 0.27 -10.41 -9.30
C ILE A 63 1.44 -9.88 -8.46
N GLY A 64 1.15 -9.38 -7.27
CA GLY A 64 2.18 -8.95 -6.31
C GLY A 64 1.70 -7.86 -5.38
N PHE A 65 2.65 -7.12 -4.81
CA PHE A 65 2.40 -6.09 -3.81
C PHE A 65 2.94 -4.73 -4.25
N ALA A 66 2.24 -3.67 -3.85
CA ALA A 66 2.72 -2.30 -3.88
C ALA A 66 2.89 -1.80 -2.45
N ALA A 67 4.11 -1.44 -2.07
CA ALA A 67 4.44 -0.93 -0.74
C ALA A 67 4.80 0.55 -0.81
N LEU A 68 4.23 1.36 0.08
CA LEU A 68 4.51 2.79 0.18
C LEU A 68 5.15 3.09 1.53
N ALA A 69 6.27 3.80 1.52
CA ALA A 69 6.85 4.36 2.73
C ALA A 69 6.13 5.67 3.09
N ASP A 70 5.45 5.69 4.23
CA ASP A 70 4.85 6.91 4.77
C ASP A 70 5.93 7.74 5.50
N THR A 71 6.93 8.21 4.74
CA THR A 71 8.03 8.99 5.30
C THR A 71 7.53 10.37 5.71
N PRO A 72 7.69 10.79 6.99
CA PRO A 72 7.33 12.14 7.38
C PRO A 72 8.19 13.16 6.63
N PRO A 73 7.63 14.32 6.26
CA PRO A 73 8.41 15.37 5.64
C PRO A 73 9.54 15.82 6.58
N ALA A 74 10.62 16.34 6.00
CA ALA A 74 11.70 16.94 6.78
C ALA A 74 11.13 17.97 7.77
N PRO A 75 11.69 18.06 8.99
CA PRO A 75 11.19 19.01 9.98
C PRO A 75 11.17 20.41 9.39
N ALA A 76 10.03 21.09 9.54
CA ALA A 76 9.89 22.46 9.08
C ALA A 76 10.99 23.32 9.72
N PRO A 77 11.58 24.27 8.98
CA PRO A 77 12.53 25.20 9.57
C PRO A 77 11.87 25.91 10.76
N PRO A 78 12.65 26.31 11.78
CA PRO A 78 12.10 26.99 12.95
C PRO A 78 11.25 28.17 12.47
N ARG A 79 10.00 28.22 12.98
CA ARG A 79 9.08 29.32 12.67
C ARG A 79 9.76 30.61 13.08
N TRP A 80 10.07 31.45 12.10
CA TRP A 80 10.67 32.74 12.35
C TRP A 80 9.80 33.52 13.34
N SER A 81 10.42 33.97 14.43
CA SER A 81 9.80 34.83 15.42
C SER A 81 10.50 36.18 15.39
N PRO A 82 9.78 37.31 15.25
CA PRO A 82 10.37 38.64 15.29
C PRO A 82 10.97 38.85 16.69
N GLY A 83 12.30 38.75 16.80
CA GLY A 83 13.03 38.88 18.07
C GLY A 83 14.34 38.09 18.16
N SER A 84 14.65 37.22 17.19
CA SER A 84 15.84 36.34 17.25
C SER A 84 17.15 36.98 16.79
N VAL A 85 17.21 38.29 16.51
CA VAL A 85 18.48 38.97 16.23
C VAL A 85 19.18 39.27 17.55
N ARG A 86 19.93 38.29 18.07
CA ARG A 86 20.90 38.53 19.13
C ARG A 86 22.14 39.16 18.48
N GLN A 87 22.29 40.48 18.64
CA GLN A 87 23.49 41.22 18.27
C GLN A 87 24.69 40.65 19.06
N THR A 88 25.57 39.91 18.39
CA THR A 88 26.90 39.58 18.91
C THR A 88 27.87 40.66 18.45
N HIS A 89 27.96 41.76 19.20
CA HIS A 89 29.11 42.65 19.09
C HIS A 89 30.09 42.32 20.22
N GLY A 90 31.18 41.66 19.82
CA GLY A 90 32.37 41.43 20.64
C GLY A 90 33.06 42.75 21.00
N ARG A 91 33.73 42.70 22.16
CA ARG A 91 34.47 43.77 22.83
C ARG A 91 35.66 44.29 22.04
#